data_AF-A0A1F3ZME8-F1
#
_entry.id   AF-A0A1F3ZME8-F1
#
_cell.length_a   1.000
_cell.length_b   1.000
_cell.length_c   1.000
_cell.angle_alpha   90.00
_cell.angle_beta   90.00
_cell.angle_gamma   90.00
#
_symmetry.space_group_name_H-M   'P 1'
#
loop_
_entity.id
_entity.type
_entity.pdbx_description
1 polymer ?
#
loop_
_entity_poly.entity_id
_entity_poly.type
_entity_poly.pdbx_seq_one_letter_code
_entity_poly.pdbx_strand_id
1 'polypeptide(L)'
;MLHPFHPDKLKSASYEAAIRGRCIRWDEAGSQKETDLDGDRTFTLDPNSIAFVQVEPMFRLPAYMAIRFNLKITHVHRGLLLGTGPLVDPGFVGKLLIPLHNLTTNTYTFRAGEDLIWIEFTKTSPHQSWHRSEDTHPRSGQYVPFPQRKKNLSPEEYFAKASQNNPIRSSIPAAIQEGRQAAQTARDAATNAAEEARRLQRRAFGIGLAGALAVGVALAGVTYQTWSLIQETWTVATSAKELSRQAENILKQQSTRIENLERARGELLNDIAALKKTLSRPAKQSPDPQRDK
;
A
#
# COMPACT_ATOMS: atom_id res chain seq x y z
N MET A 1 7.27 50.35 -33.11
CA MET A 1 6.29 49.26 -32.84
C MET A 1 6.95 48.01 -32.28
N LEU A 2 8.15 47.63 -32.75
CA LEU A 2 8.91 46.47 -32.25
C LEU A 2 10.29 46.93 -31.80
N HIS A 3 10.83 46.36 -30.71
CA HIS A 3 12.22 46.57 -30.31
C HIS A 3 12.81 45.35 -29.57
N PRO A 4 13.97 44.80 -29.99
CA PRO A 4 14.70 45.18 -31.20
C PRO A 4 13.90 44.85 -32.48
N PHE A 5 14.19 45.58 -33.55
CA PHE A 5 13.65 45.31 -34.89
C PHE A 5 14.79 44.87 -35.81
N HIS A 6 14.61 43.71 -36.44
CA HIS A 6 15.58 43.09 -37.31
C HIS A 6 15.05 43.07 -38.75
N PRO A 7 15.57 43.92 -39.65
CA PRO A 7 15.06 44.02 -41.03
C PRO A 7 15.10 42.70 -41.81
N ASP A 8 16.07 41.83 -41.53
CA ASP A 8 16.23 40.50 -42.13
C ASP A 8 15.14 39.50 -41.72
N LYS A 9 14.46 39.77 -40.59
CA LYS A 9 13.33 38.97 -40.10
C LYS A 9 12.00 39.37 -40.74
N LEU A 10 11.97 40.47 -41.50
CA LEU A 10 10.79 40.88 -42.26
C LEU A 10 10.56 39.94 -43.45
N LYS A 11 9.31 39.50 -43.61
CA LYS A 11 8.82 38.73 -44.76
C LYS A 11 7.79 39.57 -45.52
N SER A 12 7.31 39.04 -46.63
CA SER A 12 6.36 39.73 -47.52
C SER A 12 5.09 40.21 -46.82
N ALA A 13 4.60 39.45 -45.82
CA ALA A 13 3.36 39.75 -45.10
C ALA A 13 3.45 39.53 -43.57
N SER A 14 4.65 39.26 -43.04
CA SER A 14 4.82 38.93 -41.63
C SER A 14 6.22 39.29 -41.12
N TYR A 15 6.36 39.30 -39.80
CA TYR A 15 7.64 39.43 -39.11
C TYR A 15 7.93 38.16 -38.31
N GLU A 16 9.17 37.67 -38.38
CA GLU A 16 9.60 36.47 -37.65
C GLU A 16 10.15 36.87 -36.28
N ALA A 17 9.59 36.32 -35.20
CA ALA A 17 10.05 36.59 -33.84
C ALA A 17 10.63 35.32 -33.18
N ALA A 18 11.79 35.50 -32.56
CA ALA A 18 12.53 34.45 -31.89
C ALA A 18 12.09 34.26 -30.44
N ILE A 19 12.21 33.03 -29.94
CA ILE A 19 12.03 32.71 -28.52
C ILE A 19 13.20 33.29 -27.71
N ARG A 20 12.88 34.12 -26.71
CA ARG A 20 13.88 34.75 -25.82
C ARG A 20 13.22 35.33 -24.58
N GLY A 21 13.89 35.23 -23.44
CA GLY A 21 13.41 35.70 -22.15
C GLY A 21 12.71 34.59 -21.37
N ARG A 22 11.65 34.93 -20.65
CA ARG A 22 11.05 34.00 -19.67
C ARG A 22 10.32 32.84 -20.34
N CYS A 23 10.62 31.64 -19.85
CA CYS A 23 9.90 30.41 -20.13
C CYS A 23 9.32 29.89 -18.82
N ILE A 24 8.01 29.72 -18.77
CA ILE A 24 7.26 29.36 -17.57
C ILE A 24 6.53 28.05 -17.83
N ARG A 25 6.63 27.12 -16.89
CA ARG A 25 5.90 25.85 -16.88
C ARG A 25 5.47 25.49 -15.47
N TRP A 26 4.59 24.51 -15.33
CA TRP A 26 4.22 23.92 -14.05
C TRP A 26 4.68 22.48 -14.01
N ASP A 27 5.19 22.03 -12.86
CA ASP A 27 5.44 20.60 -12.63
C ASP A 27 4.15 19.86 -12.23
N GLU A 28 4.25 18.54 -12.07
CA GLU A 28 3.10 17.68 -11.70
C GLU A 28 2.50 18.04 -10.33
N ALA A 29 3.27 18.68 -9.44
CA ALA A 29 2.80 19.17 -8.15
C ALA A 29 2.15 20.56 -8.23
N GLY A 30 2.08 21.16 -9.42
CA GLY A 30 1.54 22.51 -9.63
C GLY A 30 2.50 23.63 -9.22
N SER A 31 3.79 23.34 -9.02
CA SER A 31 4.80 24.35 -8.74
C SER A 31 5.24 25.01 -10.05
N GLN A 32 5.18 26.34 -10.09
CA GLN A 32 5.70 27.12 -11.22
C GLN A 32 7.22 26.99 -11.29
N LYS A 33 7.72 26.60 -12.46
CA LYS A 33 9.15 26.64 -12.83
C LYS A 33 9.33 27.72 -13.89
N GLU A 34 10.24 28.64 -13.60
CA GLU A 34 10.62 29.71 -14.51
C GLU A 34 12.07 29.53 -14.93
N THR A 35 12.35 29.78 -16.20
CA THR A 35 13.70 29.76 -16.76
C THR A 35 13.86 30.97 -17.65
N ASP A 36 14.93 31.74 -17.44
CA ASP A 36 15.28 32.83 -18.33
C ASP A 36 16.18 32.32 -19.47
N LEU A 37 15.64 32.38 -20.69
CA LEU A 37 16.23 31.87 -21.91
C LEU A 37 16.96 33.00 -22.65
N ASP A 38 18.27 33.08 -22.44
CA ASP A 38 19.16 34.03 -23.10
C ASP A 38 20.56 33.42 -23.34
N GLY A 39 21.38 34.06 -24.18
CA GLY A 39 22.71 33.59 -24.56
C GLY A 39 22.69 32.21 -25.20
N ASP A 40 23.52 31.28 -24.71
CA ASP A 40 23.59 29.90 -25.21
C ASP A 40 22.66 28.94 -24.45
N ARG A 41 21.74 29.46 -23.62
CA ARG A 41 20.82 28.62 -22.86
C ARG A 41 19.79 27.95 -23.76
N THR A 42 19.29 26.83 -23.25
CA THR A 42 18.24 26.05 -23.89
C THR A 42 17.04 25.87 -22.99
N PHE A 43 15.85 25.82 -23.58
CA PHE A 43 14.61 25.48 -22.91
C PHE A 43 14.09 24.14 -23.45
N THR A 44 13.72 23.24 -22.54
CA THR A 44 13.19 21.92 -22.91
C THR A 44 11.70 21.85 -22.62
N LEU A 45 10.93 21.45 -23.63
CA LEU A 45 9.51 21.20 -23.57
C LEU A 45 9.27 19.69 -23.61
N ASP A 46 8.85 19.17 -22.46
CA ASP A 46 8.68 17.73 -22.24
C ASP A 46 7.48 17.17 -23.01
N PRO A 47 7.43 15.85 -23.26
CA PRO A 47 6.27 15.20 -23.84
C PRO A 47 4.98 15.52 -23.06
N ASN A 48 3.86 15.67 -23.76
CA ASN A 48 2.55 15.94 -23.16
C ASN A 48 2.50 17.15 -22.21
N SER A 49 3.31 18.19 -22.45
CA SER A 49 3.43 19.34 -21.55
C SER A 49 2.99 20.65 -22.19
N ILE A 50 2.76 21.64 -21.33
CA ILE A 50 2.42 23.02 -21.70
C ILE A 50 3.46 23.95 -21.09
N ALA A 51 3.95 24.90 -21.88
CA ALA A 51 4.80 25.99 -21.42
C ALA A 51 4.37 27.32 -22.02
N PHE A 52 4.74 28.41 -21.35
CA PHE A 52 4.50 29.78 -21.77
C PHE A 52 5.84 30.45 -21.99
N VAL A 53 6.14 30.82 -23.23
CA VAL A 53 7.47 31.32 -23.61
C VAL A 53 7.40 32.74 -24.14
N GLN A 54 8.33 33.59 -23.74
CA GLN A 54 8.44 34.93 -24.28
C GLN A 54 9.14 34.94 -25.64
N VAL A 55 8.81 35.96 -26.42
CA VAL A 55 9.56 36.31 -27.62
C VAL A 55 10.45 37.52 -27.38
N GLU A 56 11.52 37.64 -28.16
CA GLU A 56 12.50 38.70 -28.06
C GLU A 56 11.92 40.12 -28.13
N PRO A 57 11.17 40.51 -29.19
CA PRO A 57 10.76 41.89 -29.35
C PRO A 57 9.77 42.32 -28.26
N MET A 58 10.00 43.51 -27.73
CA MET A 58 9.02 44.31 -27.02
C MET A 58 8.10 44.98 -28.04
N PHE A 59 6.80 44.85 -27.84
CA PHE A 59 5.77 45.45 -28.68
C PHE A 59 5.31 46.77 -28.07
N ARG A 60 5.05 47.75 -28.94
CA ARG A 60 4.38 49.02 -28.65
C ARG A 60 3.45 49.30 -29.82
N LEU A 61 2.26 48.70 -29.78
CA LEU A 61 1.29 48.76 -30.87
C LEU A 61 0.54 50.10 -30.84
N PRO A 62 0.42 50.81 -31.97
CA PRO A 62 -0.44 51.98 -32.05
C PRO A 62 -1.91 51.57 -32.01
N ALA A 63 -2.79 52.53 -31.70
CA ALA A 63 -4.24 52.30 -31.59
C ALA A 63 -4.93 51.84 -32.91
N TYR A 64 -4.26 52.01 -34.05
CA TYR A 64 -4.79 51.62 -35.37
C TYR A 64 -4.26 50.26 -35.87
N MET A 65 -3.58 49.48 -35.03
CA MET A 65 -2.94 48.24 -35.46
C MET A 65 -3.17 47.11 -34.46
N ALA A 66 -3.75 46.01 -34.95
CA ALA A 66 -3.79 44.74 -34.25
C ALA A 66 -2.73 43.81 -34.83
N ILE A 67 -2.30 42.81 -34.05
CA ILE A 67 -1.45 41.75 -34.57
C ILE A 67 -2.08 40.38 -34.32
N ARG A 68 -1.81 39.46 -35.25
CA ARG A 68 -2.05 38.03 -35.08
C ARG A 68 -0.70 37.35 -35.13
N PHE A 69 -0.52 36.29 -34.35
CA PHE A 69 0.66 35.46 -34.50
C PHE A 69 0.32 33.98 -34.65
N ASN A 70 1.12 33.29 -35.44
CA ASN A 70 1.03 31.85 -35.67
C ASN A 70 2.40 31.21 -35.44
N LEU A 71 2.41 29.92 -35.12
CA LEU A 71 3.64 29.16 -34.97
C LEU A 71 4.32 28.98 -36.33
N LYS A 72 5.65 29.04 -36.39
CA LYS A 72 6.40 28.72 -37.60
C LYS A 72 6.05 27.30 -38.06
N ILE A 73 5.80 27.12 -39.36
CA ILE A 73 5.35 25.84 -39.92
C ILE A 73 6.28 24.67 -39.56
N THR A 74 7.58 24.91 -39.41
CA THR A 74 8.56 23.91 -38.98
C THR A 74 8.23 23.35 -37.60
N HIS A 75 7.75 24.16 -36.66
CA HIS A 75 7.35 23.70 -35.33
C HIS A 75 5.97 23.03 -35.34
N VAL A 76 5.04 23.51 -36.18
CA VAL A 76 3.75 22.82 -36.41
C VAL A 76 3.98 21.40 -36.93
N HIS A 77 4.88 21.25 -37.90
CA HIS A 77 5.30 19.95 -38.42
C HIS A 77 6.20 19.16 -37.47
N ARG A 78 6.56 19.68 -36.29
CA ARG A 78 7.10 18.89 -35.17
C ARG A 78 5.97 18.40 -34.24
N GLY A 79 4.71 18.67 -34.55
CA GLY A 79 3.58 18.33 -33.67
C GLY A 79 3.44 19.25 -32.46
N LEU A 80 4.10 20.42 -32.48
CA LEU A 80 3.85 21.47 -31.51
C LEU A 80 2.60 22.25 -31.92
N LEU A 81 1.80 22.59 -30.91
CA LEU A 81 0.60 23.38 -31.11
C LEU A 81 0.71 24.72 -30.39
N LEU A 82 0.12 25.72 -31.04
CA LEU A 82 -0.18 27.03 -30.50
C LEU A 82 -1.70 27.16 -30.49
N GLY A 83 -2.27 27.83 -29.47
CA GLY A 83 -3.68 28.23 -29.50
C GLY A 83 -4.04 28.98 -30.80
N THR A 84 -5.32 29.00 -31.18
CA THR A 84 -5.87 29.37 -32.51
C THR A 84 -5.50 30.78 -33.03
N GLY A 85 -4.23 31.03 -33.33
CA GLY A 85 -3.68 32.30 -33.83
C GLY A 85 -4.15 33.51 -33.02
N PRO A 86 -3.65 33.71 -31.79
CA PRO A 86 -4.16 34.74 -30.89
C PRO A 86 -4.04 36.13 -31.50
N LEU A 87 -5.06 36.95 -31.23
CA LEU A 87 -5.08 38.36 -31.57
C LEU A 87 -4.54 39.16 -30.38
N VAL A 88 -3.78 40.21 -30.68
CA VAL A 88 -3.29 41.16 -29.70
C VAL A 88 -3.85 42.53 -30.07
N ASP A 89 -4.48 43.16 -29.08
CA ASP A 89 -5.24 44.38 -29.29
C ASP A 89 -4.36 45.60 -29.59
N PRO A 90 -4.89 46.57 -30.33
CA PRO A 90 -4.23 47.87 -30.50
C PRO A 90 -3.94 48.54 -29.16
N GLY A 91 -2.81 49.24 -29.08
CA GLY A 91 -2.35 49.87 -27.83
C GLY A 91 -1.55 48.95 -26.91
N PHE A 92 -1.45 47.64 -27.21
CA PHE A 92 -0.63 46.72 -26.40
C PHE A 92 0.83 47.17 -26.29
N VAL A 93 1.34 47.17 -25.06
CA VAL A 93 2.74 47.41 -24.73
C VAL A 93 3.26 46.27 -23.86
N GLY A 94 4.21 45.50 -24.37
CA GLY A 94 4.74 44.34 -23.65
C GLY A 94 5.46 43.33 -24.54
N LYS A 95 6.04 42.31 -23.91
CA LYS A 95 6.48 41.11 -24.61
C LYS A 95 5.33 40.12 -24.71
N LEU A 96 5.18 39.47 -25.86
CA LEU A 96 4.19 38.40 -26.02
C LEU A 96 4.63 37.17 -25.23
N LEU A 97 3.64 36.51 -24.62
CA LEU A 97 3.80 35.24 -23.94
C LEU A 97 3.02 34.18 -24.73
N ILE A 98 3.74 33.20 -25.27
CA ILE A 98 3.27 32.25 -26.26
C ILE A 98 3.00 30.90 -25.58
N PRO A 99 1.73 30.42 -25.54
CA PRO A 99 1.42 29.11 -24.99
C PRO A 99 1.79 28.01 -25.99
N LEU A 100 2.81 27.23 -25.69
CA LEU A 100 3.25 26.08 -26.48
C LEU A 100 2.74 24.79 -25.86
N HIS A 101 2.16 23.92 -26.68
CA HIS A 101 1.72 22.60 -26.27
C HIS A 101 2.50 21.54 -27.04
N ASN A 102 3.06 20.58 -26.33
CA ASN A 102 3.69 19.40 -26.92
C ASN A 102 2.77 18.19 -26.73
N LEU A 103 1.99 17.83 -27.74
CA LEU A 103 1.10 16.66 -27.71
C LEU A 103 1.79 15.38 -28.23
N THR A 104 3.11 15.39 -28.32
CA THR A 104 3.90 14.29 -28.86
C THR A 104 4.65 13.56 -27.75
N THR A 105 5.18 12.39 -28.08
CA THR A 105 6.10 11.61 -27.24
C THR A 105 7.54 12.14 -27.24
N ASN A 106 7.85 13.10 -28.12
CA ASN A 106 9.21 13.61 -28.28
C ASN A 106 9.44 14.81 -27.35
N THR A 107 10.65 14.90 -26.80
CA THR A 107 11.11 16.09 -26.11
C THR A 107 11.62 17.12 -27.12
N TYR A 108 11.22 18.40 -26.97
CA TYR A 108 11.70 19.48 -27.84
C TYR A 108 12.60 20.45 -27.09
N THR A 109 13.79 20.70 -27.62
CA THR A 109 14.72 21.70 -27.10
C THR A 109 14.74 22.92 -28.00
N PHE A 110 14.56 24.09 -27.40
CA PHE A 110 14.66 25.39 -28.04
C PHE A 110 15.94 26.09 -27.59
N ARG A 111 16.65 26.72 -28.52
CA ARG A 111 17.77 27.61 -28.19
C ARG A 111 17.28 29.05 -28.09
N ALA A 112 17.90 29.85 -27.21
CA ALA A 112 17.64 31.28 -27.21
C ALA A 112 17.92 31.88 -28.61
N GLY A 113 17.02 32.74 -29.09
CA GLY A 113 17.14 33.33 -30.43
C GLY A 113 16.65 32.44 -31.58
N GLU A 114 16.17 31.22 -31.30
CA GLU A 114 15.54 30.39 -32.33
C GLU A 114 14.19 30.98 -32.78
N ASP A 115 13.97 31.06 -34.09
CA ASP A 115 12.71 31.57 -34.65
C ASP A 115 11.52 30.71 -34.22
N LEU A 116 10.50 31.32 -33.62
CA LEU A 116 9.36 30.60 -33.05
C LEU A 116 8.05 30.92 -33.79
N ILE A 117 7.71 32.20 -33.92
CA ILE A 117 6.40 32.64 -34.42
C ILE A 117 6.53 33.56 -35.63
N TRP A 118 5.47 33.60 -36.42
CA TRP A 118 5.24 34.62 -37.44
C TRP A 118 4.16 35.58 -36.96
N ILE A 119 4.37 36.87 -37.20
CA ILE A 119 3.50 37.94 -36.74
C ILE A 119 2.96 38.68 -37.95
N GLU A 120 1.65 38.74 -38.06
CA GLU A 120 0.91 39.48 -39.07
C GLU A 120 0.37 40.77 -38.46
N PHE A 121 0.47 41.86 -39.21
CA PHE A 121 0.01 43.18 -38.77
C PHE A 121 -1.20 43.59 -39.58
N THR A 122 -2.29 43.92 -38.90
CA THR A 122 -3.55 44.33 -39.53
C THR A 122 -3.91 45.73 -39.07
N LYS A 123 -4.15 46.63 -40.04
CA LYS A 123 -4.72 47.94 -39.74
C LYS A 123 -6.19 47.77 -39.36
N THR A 124 -6.62 48.47 -38.32
CA THR A 124 -8.03 48.54 -37.95
C THR A 124 -8.77 49.52 -38.87
N SER A 125 -10.10 49.47 -38.84
CA SER A 125 -10.95 50.43 -39.56
C SER A 125 -10.62 51.87 -39.16
N PRO A 126 -10.60 52.83 -40.11
CA PRO A 126 -10.32 54.23 -39.80
C PRO A 126 -11.22 54.77 -38.68
N HIS A 127 -10.63 55.55 -37.77
CA HIS A 127 -11.36 56.22 -36.70
C HIS A 127 -11.24 57.74 -36.84
N GLN A 128 -12.31 58.47 -36.52
CA GLN A 128 -12.38 59.92 -36.74
C GLN A 128 -11.27 60.69 -36.03
N SER A 129 -10.87 60.24 -34.83
CA SER A 129 -9.78 60.85 -34.06
C SER A 129 -8.38 60.67 -34.67
N TRP A 130 -8.23 59.83 -35.71
CA TRP A 130 -6.96 59.62 -36.42
C TRP A 130 -6.83 60.51 -37.65
N HIS A 131 -7.84 61.33 -37.98
CA HIS A 131 -7.74 62.35 -39.01
C HIS A 131 -6.88 63.52 -38.49
N ARG A 132 -5.56 63.38 -38.57
CA ARG A 132 -4.62 64.49 -38.42
C ARG A 132 -3.63 64.48 -39.57
N SER A 133 -3.65 65.59 -40.33
CA SER A 133 -2.78 65.97 -41.45
C SER A 133 -2.66 64.96 -42.59
N GLU A 134 -2.60 65.47 -43.82
CA GLU A 134 -2.30 64.66 -45.01
C GLU A 134 -1.07 63.78 -44.72
N ASP A 135 -1.19 62.49 -44.98
CA ASP A 135 -0.11 61.50 -44.78
C ASP A 135 1.00 61.81 -45.78
N THR A 136 1.90 62.74 -45.43
CA THR A 136 2.96 63.27 -46.32
C THR A 136 4.09 62.27 -46.59
N HIS A 137 4.07 61.11 -45.94
CA HIS A 137 5.10 60.10 -46.11
C HIS A 137 4.74 59.17 -47.27
N PRO A 138 5.59 59.07 -48.32
CA PRO A 138 5.36 58.11 -49.39
C PRO A 138 5.35 56.70 -48.81
N ARG A 139 4.24 55.99 -49.00
CA ARG A 139 4.11 54.59 -48.63
C ARG A 139 4.98 53.75 -49.57
N SER A 140 6.15 53.37 -49.10
CA SER A 140 7.06 52.46 -49.79
C SER A 140 7.31 51.24 -48.92
N GLY A 141 7.45 50.09 -49.58
CA GLY A 141 7.76 48.83 -48.92
C GLY A 141 8.57 47.97 -49.87
N GLN A 142 9.53 47.21 -49.34
CA GLN A 142 10.29 46.27 -50.13
C GLN A 142 9.43 45.04 -50.41
N TYR A 143 9.07 44.82 -51.68
CA TYR A 143 8.45 43.57 -52.07
C TYR A 143 9.48 42.44 -52.03
N VAL A 144 9.19 41.41 -51.24
CA VAL A 144 9.99 40.18 -51.19
C VAL A 144 9.17 39.07 -51.87
N PRO A 145 9.59 38.54 -53.03
CA PRO A 145 8.87 37.47 -53.69
C PRO A 145 8.95 36.16 -52.89
N PHE A 146 7.95 35.30 -53.08
CA PHE A 146 7.97 33.97 -52.47
C PHE A 146 9.17 33.15 -52.98
N PRO A 147 9.99 32.54 -52.11
CA PRO A 147 11.17 31.78 -52.55
C PRO A 147 10.78 30.58 -53.42
N GLN A 148 11.36 30.46 -54.61
CA GLN A 148 11.06 29.35 -55.54
C GLN A 148 11.33 27.97 -54.91
N ARG A 149 12.41 27.85 -54.13
CA ARG A 149 12.78 26.63 -53.37
C ARG A 149 11.74 26.15 -52.34
N LYS A 150 10.72 26.96 -52.04
CA LYS A 150 9.65 26.60 -51.10
C LYS A 150 8.34 26.23 -51.81
N LYS A 151 8.31 26.27 -53.14
CA LYS A 151 7.15 25.88 -53.93
C LYS A 151 7.13 24.38 -54.09
N ASN A 152 5.94 23.78 -54.05
CA ASN A 152 5.70 22.37 -54.34
C ASN A 152 6.55 21.40 -53.52
N LEU A 153 6.86 21.75 -52.26
CA LEU A 153 7.54 20.84 -51.34
C LEU A 153 6.66 19.62 -51.07
N SER A 154 7.26 18.45 -51.14
CA SER A 154 6.69 17.18 -50.74
C SER A 154 6.49 17.12 -49.21
N PRO A 155 5.55 16.28 -48.72
CA PRO A 155 5.43 15.99 -47.29
C PRO A 155 6.76 15.55 -46.66
N GLU A 156 7.54 14.74 -47.37
CA GLU A 156 8.83 14.22 -46.92
C GLU A 156 9.84 15.35 -46.70
N GLU A 157 9.89 16.36 -47.57
CA GLU A 157 10.76 17.53 -47.37
C GLU A 157 10.34 18.36 -46.16
N TYR A 158 9.04 18.46 -45.89
CA TYR A 158 8.54 19.12 -44.70
C TYR A 158 8.96 18.38 -43.42
N PHE A 159 8.83 17.06 -43.38
CA PHE A 159 9.23 16.25 -42.22
C PHE A 159 10.75 16.15 -42.07
N ALA A 160 11.50 16.05 -43.17
CA ALA A 160 12.96 16.08 -43.16
C ALA A 160 13.47 17.38 -42.53
N LYS A 161 12.84 18.51 -42.89
CA LYS A 161 13.19 19.82 -42.34
C LYS A 161 12.77 19.98 -40.86
N ALA A 162 11.62 19.43 -40.48
CA ALA A 162 11.03 19.66 -39.16
C ALA A 162 11.58 18.71 -38.09
N SER A 163 11.65 17.42 -38.39
CA SER A 163 11.99 16.36 -37.45
C SER A 163 13.12 15.46 -37.93
N GLN A 164 13.79 15.77 -39.05
CA GLN A 164 14.78 14.87 -39.68
C GLN A 164 14.16 13.50 -40.02
N ASN A 165 12.88 13.49 -40.43
CA ASN A 165 12.08 12.28 -40.67
C ASN A 165 11.88 11.38 -39.44
N ASN A 166 12.15 11.89 -38.23
CA ASN A 166 11.78 11.17 -37.02
C ASN A 166 10.24 11.12 -36.90
N PRO A 167 9.66 9.95 -36.55
CA PRO A 167 8.23 9.82 -36.37
C PRO A 167 7.69 10.78 -35.31
N ILE A 168 6.57 11.44 -35.63
CA ILE A 168 5.84 12.30 -34.71
C ILE A 168 4.66 11.50 -34.18
N ARG A 169 4.77 11.01 -32.95
CA ARG A 169 3.75 10.14 -32.34
C ARG A 169 3.04 10.88 -31.22
N SER A 170 1.72 10.74 -31.17
CA SER A 170 0.91 11.24 -30.06
C SER A 170 1.35 10.61 -28.73
N SER A 171 1.43 11.42 -27.67
CA SER A 171 1.70 10.96 -26.30
C SER A 171 0.53 10.18 -25.67
N ILE A 172 -0.69 10.34 -26.18
CA ILE A 172 -1.90 9.81 -25.54
C ILE A 172 -1.95 8.28 -25.55
N PRO A 173 -1.71 7.57 -26.68
CA PRO A 173 -1.79 6.10 -26.68
C PRO A 173 -0.76 5.44 -25.76
N ALA A 174 0.45 5.99 -25.68
CA ALA A 174 1.51 5.47 -24.83
C ALA A 174 1.12 5.55 -23.34
N ALA A 175 0.64 6.71 -22.90
CA ALA A 175 0.17 6.90 -21.53
C ALA A 175 -1.00 5.96 -21.18
N ILE A 176 -1.94 5.74 -22.11
CA ILE A 176 -3.05 4.79 -21.92
C ILE A 176 -2.53 3.35 -21.82
N GLN A 177 -1.56 2.98 -22.64
CA GLN A 177 -0.98 1.64 -22.64
C GLN A 177 -0.22 1.36 -21.33
N GLU A 178 0.61 2.30 -20.87
CA GLU A 178 1.30 2.20 -19.59
C GLU A 178 0.31 2.08 -18.42
N GLY A 179 -0.74 2.91 -18.42
CA GLY A 179 -1.81 2.82 -17.41
C GLY A 179 -2.52 1.47 -17.40
N ARG A 180 -2.77 0.88 -18.58
CA ARG A 180 -3.35 -0.47 -18.68
C ARG A 180 -2.42 -1.55 -18.16
N GLN A 181 -1.13 -1.48 -18.47
CA GLN A 181 -0.13 -2.44 -17.98
C GLN A 181 0.04 -2.36 -16.46
N ALA A 182 0.11 -1.15 -15.90
CA ALA A 182 0.16 -0.94 -14.46
C ALA A 182 -1.10 -1.50 -13.77
N ALA A 183 -2.28 -1.24 -14.33
CA ALA A 183 -3.54 -1.77 -13.81
C ALA A 183 -3.64 -3.29 -13.91
N GLN A 184 -3.14 -3.90 -14.98
CA GLN A 184 -3.04 -5.36 -15.12
C GLN A 184 -2.10 -5.95 -14.08
N THR A 185 -0.90 -5.40 -13.93
CA THR A 185 0.08 -5.86 -12.94
C THR A 185 -0.47 -5.74 -11.51
N ALA A 186 -1.15 -4.64 -11.20
CA ALA A 186 -1.80 -4.46 -9.90
C ALA A 186 -2.94 -5.46 -9.67
N ARG A 187 -3.72 -5.76 -10.72
CA ARG A 187 -4.78 -6.77 -10.66
C ARG A 187 -4.20 -8.16 -10.43
N ASP A 188 -3.15 -8.53 -11.14
CA ASP A 188 -2.50 -9.83 -11.04
C ASP A 188 -1.85 -10.01 -9.65
N ALA A 189 -1.20 -8.96 -9.14
CA ALA A 189 -0.68 -8.94 -7.77
C ALA A 189 -1.81 -9.09 -6.73
N ALA A 190 -2.94 -8.41 -6.92
CA ALA A 190 -4.09 -8.52 -6.03
C ALA A 190 -4.74 -9.91 -6.07
N THR A 191 -4.85 -10.54 -7.26
CA THR A 191 -5.37 -11.91 -7.37
C THR A 191 -4.44 -12.91 -6.71
N ASN A 192 -3.13 -12.78 -6.92
CA ASN A 192 -2.14 -13.66 -6.30
C ASN A 192 -2.17 -13.52 -4.76
N ALA A 193 -2.24 -12.28 -4.25
CA ALA A 193 -2.37 -12.03 -2.82
C ALA A 193 -3.67 -12.61 -2.24
N ALA A 194 -4.80 -12.51 -2.97
CA ALA A 194 -6.06 -13.10 -2.55
C ALA A 194 -6.02 -14.64 -2.54
N GLU A 195 -5.35 -15.26 -3.51
CA GLU A 195 -5.13 -16.70 -3.55
C GLU A 195 -4.22 -17.17 -2.40
N GLU A 196 -3.13 -16.47 -2.14
CA GLU A 196 -2.25 -16.76 -1.00
C GLU A 196 -2.99 -16.63 0.33
N ALA A 197 -3.78 -15.58 0.51
CA ALA A 197 -4.63 -15.41 1.69
C ALA A 197 -5.61 -16.57 1.84
N ARG A 198 -6.26 -17.02 0.76
CA ARG A 198 -7.14 -18.21 0.78
C ARG A 198 -6.38 -19.49 1.13
N ARG A 199 -5.16 -19.68 0.62
CA ARG A 199 -4.31 -20.84 0.94
C ARG A 199 -3.89 -20.83 2.41
N LEU A 200 -3.49 -19.67 2.93
CA LEU A 200 -3.20 -19.44 4.35
C LEU A 200 -4.42 -19.72 5.22
N GLN A 201 -5.59 -19.23 4.85
CA GLN A 201 -6.84 -19.48 5.57
C GLN A 201 -7.17 -20.98 5.61
N ARG A 202 -7.05 -21.70 4.49
CA ARG A 202 -7.25 -23.17 4.45
C ARG A 202 -6.23 -23.91 5.32
N ARG A 203 -4.94 -23.52 5.28
CA ARG A 203 -3.90 -24.12 6.12
C ARG A 203 -4.13 -23.84 7.60
N ALA A 204 -4.50 -22.60 7.96
CA ALA A 204 -4.85 -22.23 9.32
C ALA A 204 -6.05 -23.03 9.84
N PHE A 205 -7.07 -23.24 9.00
CA PHE A 205 -8.22 -24.10 9.35
C PHE A 205 -7.80 -25.57 9.55
N GLY A 206 -6.94 -26.10 8.67
CA GLY A 206 -6.42 -27.47 8.81
C GLY A 206 -5.56 -27.67 10.06
N ILE A 207 -4.68 -26.73 10.38
CA ILE A 207 -3.87 -26.75 11.61
C ILE A 207 -4.75 -26.59 12.85
N GLY A 208 -5.76 -25.71 12.81
CA GLY A 208 -6.72 -25.56 13.91
C GLY A 208 -7.51 -26.84 14.17
N LEU A 209 -7.95 -27.54 13.12
CA LEU A 209 -8.67 -28.81 13.25
C LEU A 209 -7.76 -29.93 13.81
N ALA A 210 -6.53 -30.03 13.33
CA ALA A 210 -5.55 -30.99 13.82
C ALA A 210 -5.17 -30.73 15.29
N GLY A 211 -5.00 -29.47 15.67
CA GLY A 211 -4.76 -29.07 17.06
C GLY A 211 -5.94 -29.43 17.98
N ALA A 212 -7.17 -29.16 17.56
CA ALA A 212 -8.36 -29.53 18.31
C ALA A 212 -8.51 -31.05 18.49
N LEU A 213 -8.22 -31.83 17.44
CA LEU A 213 -8.20 -33.30 17.51
C LEU A 213 -7.11 -33.81 18.46
N ALA A 214 -5.91 -33.25 18.42
CA ALA A 214 -4.83 -33.63 19.33
C ALA A 214 -5.18 -33.37 20.80
N VAL A 215 -5.81 -32.23 21.10
CA VAL A 215 -6.32 -31.92 22.46
C VAL A 215 -7.42 -32.89 22.86
N GLY A 216 -8.34 -33.23 21.95
CA GLY A 216 -9.40 -34.22 22.21
C GLY A 216 -8.85 -35.62 22.53
N VAL A 217 -7.85 -36.08 21.78
CA VAL A 217 -7.17 -37.36 22.02
C VAL A 217 -6.42 -37.35 23.36
N ALA A 218 -5.73 -36.26 23.69
CA ALA A 218 -5.04 -36.12 24.97
C ALA A 218 -6.02 -36.16 26.15
N LEU A 219 -7.16 -35.46 26.05
CA LEU A 219 -8.21 -35.50 27.06
C LEU A 219 -8.84 -36.89 27.21
N ALA A 220 -9.08 -37.59 26.10
CA ALA A 220 -9.57 -38.97 26.14
C ALA A 220 -8.58 -39.96 26.79
N GLY A 221 -7.27 -39.74 26.60
CA GLY A 221 -6.23 -40.53 27.26
C GLY A 221 -6.24 -40.33 28.78
N VAL A 222 -6.35 -39.07 29.24
CA VAL A 222 -6.42 -38.74 30.67
C VAL A 222 -7.68 -39.33 31.31
N THR A 223 -8.84 -39.23 30.66
CA THR A 223 -10.08 -39.81 31.21
C THR A 223 -10.04 -41.34 31.25
N TYR A 224 -9.47 -42.00 30.24
CA TYR A 224 -9.28 -43.44 30.23
C TYR A 224 -8.35 -43.92 31.37
N GLN A 225 -7.23 -43.23 31.57
CA GLN A 225 -6.31 -43.54 32.66
C GLN A 225 -6.96 -43.35 34.04
N THR A 226 -7.76 -42.29 34.20
CA THR A 226 -8.51 -42.03 35.43
C THR A 226 -9.57 -43.10 35.71
N TRP A 227 -10.23 -43.61 34.66
CA TRP A 227 -11.21 -44.70 34.79
C TRP A 227 -10.57 -46.02 35.23
N SER A 228 -9.38 -46.35 34.72
CA SER A 228 -8.64 -47.56 35.15
C SER A 228 -8.25 -47.51 36.63
N LEU A 229 -7.83 -46.34 37.12
CA LEU A 229 -7.50 -46.13 38.54
C LEU A 229 -8.73 -46.26 39.45
N ILE A 230 -9.91 -45.83 38.98
CA ILE A 230 -11.18 -45.99 39.71
C ILE A 230 -11.56 -47.48 39.83
N GLN A 231 -11.36 -48.28 38.78
CA GLN A 231 -11.62 -49.72 38.82
C GLN A 231 -10.71 -50.44 39.83
N GLU A 232 -9.42 -50.09 39.88
CA GLU A 232 -8.47 -50.67 40.84
C GLU A 232 -8.82 -50.31 42.29
N THR A 233 -9.27 -49.08 42.56
CA THR A 233 -9.67 -48.66 43.93
C THR A 233 -10.91 -49.39 44.44
N TRP A 234 -11.84 -49.77 43.56
CA TRP A 234 -13.01 -50.57 43.94
C TRP A 234 -12.64 -51.98 44.42
N THR A 235 -11.59 -52.60 43.85
CA THR A 235 -11.11 -53.93 44.27
C THR A 235 -10.37 -53.91 45.61
N VAL A 236 -9.74 -52.79 45.96
CA VAL A 236 -9.10 -52.60 47.27
C VAL A 236 -10.16 -52.37 48.36
N ALA A 237 -11.24 -51.65 48.04
CA ALA A 237 -12.34 -51.39 48.98
C ALA A 237 -13.11 -52.66 49.38
N THR A 238 -13.30 -53.61 48.46
CA THR A 238 -13.93 -54.91 48.78
C THR A 238 -13.03 -55.77 49.67
N SER A 239 -11.72 -55.77 49.43
CA SER A 239 -10.73 -56.50 50.23
C SER A 239 -10.65 -56.01 51.69
N ALA A 240 -10.79 -54.70 51.91
CA ALA A 240 -10.80 -54.11 53.25
C ALA A 240 -12.03 -54.53 54.10
N LYS A 241 -13.17 -54.81 53.45
CA LYS A 241 -14.41 -55.24 54.10
C LYS A 241 -14.37 -56.71 54.55
N GLU A 242 -13.61 -57.54 53.84
CA GLU A 242 -13.36 -58.93 54.22
C GLU A 242 -12.47 -59.02 55.48
N LEU A 243 -11.43 -58.17 55.54
CA LEU A 243 -10.50 -58.09 56.68
C LEU A 243 -11.17 -57.65 57.98
N SER A 244 -12.10 -56.68 57.92
CA SER A 244 -12.82 -56.23 59.13
C SER A 244 -13.75 -57.31 59.69
N ARG A 245 -14.40 -58.10 58.83
CA ARG A 245 -15.21 -59.26 59.26
C ARG A 245 -14.39 -60.35 59.92
N GLN A 246 -13.17 -60.61 59.44
CA GLN A 246 -12.27 -61.57 60.09
C GLN A 246 -11.84 -61.11 61.48
N ALA A 247 -11.53 -59.82 61.64
CA ALA A 247 -11.16 -59.25 62.94
C ALA A 247 -12.32 -59.35 63.97
N GLU A 248 -13.56 -59.11 63.54
CA GLU A 248 -14.74 -59.19 64.41
C GLU A 248 -15.01 -60.62 64.91
N ASN A 249 -14.80 -61.63 64.05
CA ASN A 249 -14.95 -63.03 64.43
C ASN A 249 -13.89 -63.48 65.45
N ILE A 250 -12.65 -62.99 65.32
CA ILE A 250 -11.56 -63.29 66.27
C ILE A 250 -11.87 -62.71 67.66
N LEU A 251 -12.42 -61.49 67.72
CA LEU A 251 -12.81 -60.86 68.99
C LEU A 251 -13.92 -61.63 69.71
N LYS A 252 -14.93 -62.12 68.98
CA LYS A 252 -15.99 -62.98 69.58
C LYS A 252 -15.42 -64.28 70.12
N GLN A 253 -14.49 -64.91 69.41
CA GLN A 253 -13.85 -66.15 69.86
C GLN A 253 -13.02 -65.96 71.13
N GLN A 254 -12.38 -64.80 71.29
CA GLN A 254 -11.62 -64.43 72.49
C GLN A 254 -12.56 -64.24 73.70
N SER A 255 -13.71 -63.58 73.53
CA SER A 255 -14.63 -63.34 74.65
C SER A 255 -15.20 -64.64 75.22
N THR A 256 -15.53 -65.61 74.37
CA THR A 256 -16.04 -66.93 74.83
C THR A 256 -14.98 -67.71 75.61
N ARG A 257 -13.69 -67.57 75.25
CA ARG A 257 -12.60 -68.19 76.00
C ARG A 257 -12.45 -67.61 77.41
N ILE A 258 -12.60 -66.29 77.54
CA ILE A 258 -12.50 -65.61 78.84
C ILE A 258 -13.64 -66.08 79.76
N GLU A 259 -14.88 -66.14 79.26
CA GLU A 259 -16.03 -66.59 80.04
C GLU A 259 -15.88 -68.04 80.54
N ASN A 260 -15.34 -68.94 79.71
CA ASN A 260 -15.08 -70.32 80.10
C ASN A 260 -13.97 -70.45 81.17
N LEU A 261 -12.94 -69.60 81.10
CA LEU A 261 -11.88 -69.56 82.12
C LEU A 261 -12.39 -69.03 83.46
N GLU A 262 -13.31 -68.06 83.45
CA GLU A 262 -13.93 -67.55 84.67
C GLU A 262 -14.81 -68.60 85.35
N ARG A 263 -15.57 -69.40 84.59
CA ARG A 263 -16.33 -70.54 85.15
C ARG A 263 -15.40 -71.58 85.80
N ALA A 264 -14.33 -71.98 85.11
CA ALA A 264 -13.37 -72.95 85.64
C ALA A 264 -12.69 -72.45 86.92
N ARG A 265 -12.40 -71.15 87.01
CA ARG A 265 -11.86 -70.53 88.23
C ARG A 265 -12.87 -70.59 89.38
N GLY A 266 -14.16 -70.37 89.11
CA GLY A 266 -15.24 -70.47 90.10
C GLY A 266 -15.39 -71.89 90.68
N GLU A 267 -15.30 -72.90 89.82
CA GLU A 267 -15.35 -74.31 90.23
C GLU A 267 -14.16 -74.69 91.13
N LEU A 268 -12.95 -74.30 90.74
CA LEU A 268 -11.74 -74.53 91.56
C LEU A 268 -11.82 -73.87 92.94
N LEU A 269 -12.38 -72.66 93.04
CA LEU A 269 -12.55 -71.99 94.32
C LEU A 269 -13.56 -72.71 95.24
N ASN A 270 -14.62 -73.27 94.65
CA ASN A 270 -15.60 -74.08 95.39
C ASN A 270 -14.97 -75.39 95.91
N ASP A 271 -14.13 -76.05 95.11
CA ASP A 271 -13.42 -77.27 95.51
C ASP A 271 -12.44 -77.00 96.66
N ILE A 272 -11.72 -75.87 96.61
CA ILE A 272 -10.84 -75.44 97.71
C ILE A 272 -11.65 -75.18 99.00
N ALA A 273 -12.84 -74.57 98.88
CA ALA A 273 -13.71 -74.33 100.02
C ALA A 273 -14.27 -75.65 100.62
N ALA A 274 -14.59 -76.63 99.77
CA ALA A 274 -15.05 -77.95 100.19
C ALA A 274 -13.95 -78.74 100.94
N LEU A 275 -12.72 -78.74 100.43
CA LEU A 275 -11.55 -79.39 101.07
C LEU A 275 -11.24 -78.80 102.45
N LYS A 276 -11.37 -77.48 102.61
CA LYS A 276 -11.14 -76.80 103.89
C LYS A 276 -12.18 -77.18 104.97
N LYS A 277 -13.38 -77.57 104.55
CA LYS A 277 -14.48 -78.00 105.44
C LYS A 277 -14.29 -79.43 105.95
N THR A 278 -13.59 -80.29 105.19
CA THR A 278 -13.35 -81.70 105.54
C THR A 278 -12.23 -81.89 106.57
N LEU A 279 -11.29 -80.95 106.67
CA LEU A 279 -10.14 -81.00 107.59
C LEU A 279 -10.45 -80.57 109.05
N SER A 280 -11.69 -80.15 109.37
CA SER A 280 -12.02 -79.49 110.65
C SER A 280 -12.91 -80.31 111.63
N ARG A 281 -12.86 -81.66 111.63
CA ARG A 281 -13.70 -82.50 112.53
C ARG A 281 -12.87 -83.49 113.38
N PRO A 282 -13.12 -83.65 114.70
CA PRO A 282 -12.16 -84.18 115.68
C PRO A 282 -12.26 -85.71 115.93
N ALA A 283 -11.16 -86.33 116.36
CA ALA A 283 -11.06 -87.75 116.71
C ALA A 283 -11.24 -88.03 118.22
N LYS A 284 -12.22 -88.89 118.55
CA LYS A 284 -12.41 -89.72 119.77
C LYS A 284 -12.40 -91.17 119.24
N GLN A 285 -11.93 -92.24 119.88
CA GLN A 285 -11.59 -92.57 121.26
C GLN A 285 -10.96 -93.99 121.28
N SER A 286 -10.35 -94.38 122.42
CA SER A 286 -10.16 -95.77 122.94
C SER A 286 -8.92 -96.58 122.49
N PRO A 287 -8.55 -97.69 123.18
CA PRO A 287 -8.31 -97.86 124.63
C PRO A 287 -7.01 -98.64 124.97
N ASP A 288 -6.71 -98.71 126.27
CA ASP A 288 -5.70 -99.48 127.05
C ASP A 288 -5.59 -100.98 126.68
N PRO A 289 -4.39 -101.63 126.82
CA PRO A 289 -4.18 -102.51 128.00
C PRO A 289 -2.73 -102.65 128.53
N GLN A 290 -2.60 -102.53 129.85
CA GLN A 290 -1.95 -103.44 130.84
C GLN A 290 -0.48 -103.91 130.77
N ARG A 291 0.15 -103.78 131.96
CA ARG A 291 0.90 -104.77 132.80
C ARG A 291 2.44 -104.84 132.83
N ASP A 292 2.91 -104.73 134.08
CA ASP A 292 4.01 -105.43 134.78
C ASP A 292 5.48 -105.20 134.34
N LYS A 293 6.21 -104.39 135.12
CA LYS A 293 7.30 -104.81 136.05
C LYS A 293 7.82 -103.63 136.87
#